data_AF-A0A8J7SFI0-F1
#
_entry.id   AF-A0A8J7SFI0-F1
#
_cell.length_a   1.000
_cell.length_b   1.000
_cell.length_c   1.000
_cell.angle_alpha   90.00
_cell.angle_beta   90.00
_cell.angle_gamma   90.00
#
_symmetry.space_group_name_H-M   'P 1'
#
loop_
_entity.id
_entity.type
_entity.pdbx_description
1 polymer ?
#
loop_
_entity_poly.entity_id
_entity_poly.type
_entity_poly.pdbx_seq_one_letter_code
_entity_poly.pdbx_strand_id
1 'polypeptide(L)'
;MNRKDLSDVLVPEIPHLYRYARSLVADRDQAEDLMQDCLLRAVSKSEQFTSGTNLRRWLFTILRNISIDNMRQKTRRGPHVEVSEWQPETHQPPEQEHRVALMDVGRRLGLLRSCDRQIIYLHVFAGVRQDAIASLMGVSVGTVKCRLSRARKTLRGDDDPRRPLRKRAPNRTATPARAGRQRFGTK
;
A
#
# COMPACT_ATOMS: atom_id res chain seq x y z
N MET A 1 21.37 8.90 18.64
CA MET A 1 19.94 8.75 19.03
C MET A 1 19.92 8.11 20.41
N ASN A 2 19.40 8.76 21.45
CA ASN A 2 19.28 8.12 22.76
C ASN A 2 18.09 7.12 22.75
N ARG A 3 18.04 6.16 23.69
CA ARG A 3 17.01 5.12 23.73
C ARG A 3 15.58 5.69 23.87
N LYS A 4 15.42 6.80 24.62
CA LYS A 4 14.14 7.53 24.74
C LYS A 4 13.72 8.19 23.42
N ASP A 5 14.66 8.87 22.74
CA ASP A 5 14.37 9.49 21.44
C ASP A 5 13.92 8.46 20.40
N LEU A 6 14.47 7.24 20.48
CA LEU A 6 14.11 6.15 19.58
C LEU A 6 12.69 5.62 19.84
N SER A 7 12.29 5.46 21.11
CA SER A 7 10.92 5.02 21.42
C SER A 7 9.89 6.05 20.93
N ASP A 8 10.18 7.33 21.09
CA ASP A 8 9.27 8.42 20.73
C ASP A 8 8.99 8.47 19.21
N VAL A 9 9.98 8.12 18.39
CA VAL A 9 9.81 8.03 16.94
C VAL A 9 9.27 6.68 16.46
N LEU A 10 9.48 5.58 17.20
CA LEU A 10 9.04 4.25 16.81
C LEU A 10 7.57 3.97 17.17
N VAL A 11 7.11 4.39 18.35
CA VAL A 11 5.74 4.11 18.83
C VAL A 11 4.66 4.58 17.84
N PRO A 12 4.75 5.79 17.25
CA PRO A 12 3.77 6.23 16.24
C PRO A 12 3.75 5.37 14.97
N GLU A 13 4.83 4.66 14.66
CA GLU A 13 4.96 3.83 13.47
C GLU A 13 4.40 2.41 13.66
N ILE A 14 4.15 1.97 14.90
CA ILE A 14 3.64 0.62 15.22
C ILE A 14 2.36 0.27 14.44
N PRO A 15 1.30 1.12 14.39
CA PRO A 15 0.09 0.77 13.64
C PRO A 15 0.34 0.67 12.13
N HIS A 16 1.30 1.43 11.59
CA HIS A 16 1.67 1.37 10.17
C HIS A 16 2.45 0.10 9.85
N LEU A 17 3.39 -0.26 10.72
CA LEU A 17 4.14 -1.51 10.64
C LEU A 17 3.22 -2.72 10.71
N TYR A 18 2.30 -2.77 11.68
CA TYR A 18 1.36 -3.88 11.82
C TYR A 18 0.47 -4.04 10.56
N ARG A 19 -0.07 -2.93 10.04
CA ARG A 19 -0.85 -2.97 8.79
C ARG A 19 -0.04 -3.48 7.61
N TYR A 20 1.24 -3.10 7.52
CA TYR A 20 2.11 -3.61 6.48
C TYR A 20 2.46 -5.10 6.70
N ALA A 21 2.70 -5.54 7.94
CA ALA A 21 2.92 -6.95 8.28
C ALA A 21 1.72 -7.82 7.87
N ARG A 22 0.49 -7.39 8.22
CA ARG A 22 -0.77 -8.02 7.76
C ARG A 22 -0.93 -8.07 6.25
N SER A 23 -0.17 -7.26 5.49
CA SER A 23 -0.17 -7.32 4.03
C SER A 23 0.76 -8.39 3.46
N LEU A 24 1.78 -8.78 4.26
CA LEU A 24 2.85 -9.71 3.92
C LEU A 24 2.49 -11.15 4.31
N VAL A 25 1.79 -11.33 5.43
CA VAL A 25 1.36 -12.63 5.96
C VAL A 25 -0.16 -12.67 6.17
N ALA A 26 -0.75 -13.84 6.00
CA ALA A 26 -2.20 -14.02 6.13
C ALA A 26 -2.66 -14.13 7.58
N ASP A 27 -1.83 -14.74 8.43
CA ASP A 27 -2.12 -14.98 9.83
C ASP A 27 -1.87 -13.76 10.73
N ARG A 28 -2.64 -13.62 11.81
CA ARG A 28 -2.56 -12.48 12.73
C ARG A 28 -1.32 -12.58 13.60
N ASP A 29 -1.10 -13.73 14.20
CA ASP A 29 -0.01 -13.96 15.14
C ASP A 29 1.33 -13.85 14.40
N GLN A 30 1.41 -14.42 13.19
CA GLN A 30 2.57 -14.23 12.32
C GLN A 30 2.83 -12.76 11.94
N ALA A 31 1.78 -11.93 11.84
CA ALA A 31 1.97 -10.51 11.53
C ALA A 31 2.49 -9.74 12.74
N GLU A 32 2.00 -10.10 13.92
CA GLU A 32 2.48 -9.55 15.19
C GLU A 32 3.94 -9.93 15.43
N ASP A 33 4.29 -11.21 15.28
CA ASP A 33 5.67 -11.70 15.38
C ASP A 33 6.60 -10.98 14.39
N LEU A 34 6.17 -10.86 13.13
CA LEU A 34 6.95 -10.18 12.09
C LEU A 34 7.20 -8.71 12.43
N MET A 35 6.19 -8.02 12.98
CA MET A 35 6.33 -6.64 13.46
C MET A 35 7.28 -6.56 14.65
N GLN A 36 7.15 -7.46 15.64
CA GLN A 36 8.02 -7.49 16.81
C GLN A 36 9.48 -7.72 16.42
N ASP A 37 9.75 -8.69 15.54
CA ASP A 37 11.09 -8.93 14.97
C ASP A 37 11.66 -7.70 14.27
N CYS A 38 10.81 -6.96 13.56
CA CYS A 38 11.21 -5.72 12.90
C CYS A 38 11.58 -4.63 13.90
N LEU A 39 10.81 -4.45 14.97
CA LEU A 39 11.10 -3.48 16.02
C LEU A 39 12.40 -3.84 16.74
N LEU A 40 12.61 -5.11 17.08
CA LEU A 40 13.85 -5.60 17.68
C LEU A 40 15.06 -5.30 16.78
N ARG A 41 14.98 -5.65 15.48
CA ARG A 41 16.04 -5.36 14.51
C ARG A 41 16.23 -3.86 14.27
N ALA A 42 15.17 -3.06 14.28
CA ALA A 42 15.28 -1.62 14.15
C ALA A 42 16.02 -0.99 15.33
N VAL A 43 15.77 -1.46 16.56
CA VAL A 43 16.52 -1.04 17.74
C VAL A 43 17.99 -1.44 17.63
N SER A 44 18.29 -2.69 17.27
CA SER A 44 19.67 -3.16 17.09
C SER A 44 20.43 -2.46 15.96
N LYS A 45 19.72 -1.97 14.92
CA LYS A 45 20.30 -1.27 13.77
C LYS A 45 20.08 0.24 13.82
N SER A 46 19.69 0.79 14.97
CA SER A 46 19.35 2.21 15.10
C SER A 46 20.49 3.15 14.70
N GLU A 47 21.75 2.72 14.85
CA GLU A 47 22.93 3.47 14.39
C GLU A 47 23.05 3.56 12.86
N GLN A 48 22.44 2.62 12.12
CA GLN A 48 22.41 2.64 10.65
C GLN A 48 21.33 3.58 10.11
N PHE A 49 20.43 4.09 10.97
CA PHE A 49 19.42 5.03 10.56
C PHE A 49 19.99 6.45 10.48
N THR A 50 19.96 7.02 9.28
CA THR A 50 20.34 8.42 9.06
C THR A 50 19.20 9.34 9.47
N SER A 51 19.42 10.14 10.52
CA SER A 51 18.46 11.15 10.97
C SER A 51 18.12 12.14 9.85
N GLY A 52 16.84 12.55 9.77
CA GLY A 52 16.33 13.38 8.66
C GLY A 52 15.88 12.59 7.43
N THR A 53 16.12 11.28 7.38
CA THR A 53 15.52 10.40 6.36
C THR A 53 14.17 9.85 6.83
N ASN A 54 13.42 9.23 5.91
CA ASN A 54 12.09 8.71 6.21
C ASN A 54 12.16 7.40 7.02
N LEU A 55 11.86 7.49 8.33
CA LEU A 55 11.87 6.35 9.25
C LEU A 55 10.94 5.23 8.79
N ARG A 56 9.72 5.55 8.38
CA ARG A 56 8.72 4.57 7.90
C ARG A 56 9.24 3.74 6.73
N ARG A 57 9.89 4.39 5.75
CA ARG A 57 10.53 3.72 4.61
C ARG A 57 11.62 2.76 5.06
N TRP A 58 12.44 3.16 6.03
CA TRP A 58 13.50 2.31 6.56
C TRP A 58 12.92 1.08 7.29
N LEU A 59 11.93 1.29 8.16
CA LEU A 59 11.20 0.23 8.86
C LEU A 59 10.52 -0.75 7.90
N PHE A 60 9.85 -0.26 6.86
CA PHE A 60 9.19 -1.12 5.86
C PHE A 60 10.21 -1.93 5.06
N THR A 61 11.40 -1.38 4.82
CA THR A 61 12.50 -2.13 4.20
C THR A 61 12.95 -3.29 5.11
N ILE A 62 13.15 -3.03 6.41
CA ILE A 62 13.51 -4.06 7.38
C ILE A 62 12.43 -5.16 7.39
N LEU A 63 11.18 -4.80 7.66
CA LEU A 63 10.04 -5.73 7.76
C LEU A 63 9.94 -6.65 6.54
N ARG A 64 10.09 -6.08 5.34
CA ARG A 64 10.05 -6.84 4.09
C ARG A 64 11.19 -7.85 4.01
N ASN A 65 12.41 -7.47 4.37
CA ASN A 65 13.55 -8.38 4.34
C ASN A 65 13.33 -9.55 5.30
N ILE A 66 12.84 -9.29 6.52
CA ILE A 66 12.47 -10.36 7.47
C ILE A 66 11.44 -11.31 6.83
N SER A 67 10.39 -10.77 6.21
CA SER A 67 9.34 -11.60 5.61
C SER A 67 9.86 -12.53 4.50
N ILE A 68 10.82 -12.06 3.69
CA ILE A 68 11.46 -12.88 2.66
C ILE A 68 12.32 -13.96 3.25
N ASP A 69 13.11 -13.63 4.27
CA ASP A 69 13.95 -14.60 4.96
C ASP A 69 13.09 -15.69 5.60
N ASN A 70 11.98 -15.32 6.26
CA ASN A 70 11.01 -16.26 6.84
C ASN A 70 10.36 -17.15 5.77
N MET A 71 9.96 -16.58 4.62
CA MET A 71 9.40 -17.34 3.50
C MET A 71 10.42 -18.35 2.94
N ARG A 72 11.67 -17.93 2.72
CA ARG A 72 12.75 -18.82 2.25
C ARG A 72 13.02 -19.96 3.22
N GLN A 73 13.00 -19.67 4.52
CA GLN A 73 13.17 -20.69 5.56
C GLN A 73 11.99 -21.66 5.62
N LYS A 74 10.75 -21.19 5.50
CA LYS A 74 9.54 -22.04 5.45
C LYS A 74 9.58 -22.99 4.24
N THR A 75 9.91 -22.50 3.05
CA THR A 75 10.05 -23.34 1.86
C THR A 75 11.08 -24.45 2.04
N ARG A 76 12.19 -24.17 2.75
CA ARG A 76 13.24 -25.17 3.03
C ARG A 76 12.83 -26.21 4.07
N ARG A 77 11.91 -25.88 4.99
CA ARG A 77 11.46 -26.77 6.09
C ARG A 77 10.25 -27.65 5.72
N GLY A 78 9.66 -27.48 4.54
CA GLY A 78 8.46 -28.21 4.09
C GLY A 78 7.15 -27.48 4.46
N PRO A 79 6.03 -27.75 3.77
CA PRO A 79 4.80 -26.98 3.93
C PRO A 79 4.09 -27.32 5.24
N HIS A 80 3.88 -26.29 6.08
CA HIS A 80 2.83 -26.28 7.09
C HIS A 80 1.71 -25.40 6.55
N VAL A 81 0.55 -26.01 6.25
CA VAL A 81 -0.60 -25.31 5.67
C VAL A 81 -1.52 -24.92 6.82
N GLU A 82 -1.42 -23.67 7.27
CA GLU A 82 -2.54 -23.02 7.94
C GLU A 82 -3.14 -21.99 6.99
N VAL A 83 -4.40 -22.24 6.62
CA VAL A 83 -5.21 -21.31 5.83
C VAL A 83 -5.88 -20.37 6.82
N SER A 84 -5.23 -19.23 7.08
CA SER A 84 -5.83 -18.16 7.88
C SER A 84 -6.53 -17.16 6.97
N GLU A 85 -7.81 -16.90 7.25
CA GLU A 85 -8.65 -15.95 6.55
C GLU A 85 -8.21 -14.51 6.85
N TRP A 86 -7.87 -13.74 5.82
CA TRP A 86 -7.47 -12.36 6.00
C TRP A 86 -8.69 -11.49 6.34
N GLN A 87 -8.82 -11.11 7.62
CA GLN A 87 -9.78 -10.10 8.05
C GLN A 87 -9.05 -8.79 8.39
N PRO A 88 -9.45 -7.65 7.79
CA PRO A 88 -8.89 -6.34 8.13
C PRO A 88 -9.52 -5.82 9.43
N GLU A 89 -8.88 -6.08 10.57
CA GLU A 89 -9.22 -5.40 11.82
C GLU A 89 -8.54 -4.01 11.86
N THR A 90 -9.36 -2.97 11.91
CA THR A 90 -8.89 -1.58 12.04
C THR A 90 -8.90 -1.20 13.52
N HIS A 91 -7.73 -1.17 14.15
CA HIS A 91 -7.55 -0.69 15.53
C HIS A 91 -7.26 0.83 15.55
N GLN A 92 -8.26 1.66 15.24
CA GLN A 92 -8.31 3.10 15.57
C GLN A 92 -9.78 3.56 15.56
N PRO A 93 -10.24 4.47 16.43
CA PRO A 93 -11.60 5.01 16.36
C PRO A 93 -11.66 6.28 15.51
N PRO A 94 -12.23 6.24 14.29
CA PRO A 94 -12.82 7.41 13.66
C PRO A 94 -14.34 7.26 13.55
N GLU A 95 -15.02 8.40 13.37
CA GLU A 95 -16.48 8.56 13.32
C GLU A 95 -17.18 7.64 12.29
N GLN A 96 -18.47 7.38 12.53
CA GLN A 96 -19.25 6.26 11.98
C GLN A 96 -19.26 6.14 10.45
N GLU A 97 -19.21 7.26 9.72
CA GLU A 97 -19.13 7.30 8.25
C GLU A 97 -17.74 6.95 7.71
N HIS A 98 -16.69 7.41 8.42
CA HIS A 98 -15.30 7.08 8.11
C HIS A 98 -15.05 5.57 8.25
N ARG A 99 -15.70 4.90 9.21
CA ARG A 99 -15.59 3.44 9.39
C ARG A 99 -16.01 2.66 8.15
N VAL A 100 -17.14 3.02 7.52
CA VAL A 100 -17.65 2.29 6.35
C VAL A 100 -16.70 2.43 5.16
N ALA A 101 -16.21 3.65 4.90
CA ALA A 101 -15.23 3.89 3.84
C ALA A 101 -13.88 3.19 4.11
N LEU A 102 -13.38 3.23 5.35
CA LEU A 102 -12.14 2.55 5.75
C LEU A 102 -12.25 1.02 5.69
N MET A 103 -13.39 0.46 6.10
CA MET A 103 -13.66 -0.98 6.00
C MET A 103 -13.72 -1.45 4.55
N ASP A 104 -14.29 -0.65 3.64
CA ASP A 104 -14.31 -0.95 2.21
C ASP A 104 -12.91 -0.92 1.60
N VAL A 105 -12.08 0.07 1.96
CA VAL A 105 -10.67 0.12 1.54
C VAL A 105 -9.88 -1.07 2.09
N GLY A 106 -10.06 -1.41 3.36
CA GLY A 106 -9.46 -2.59 3.99
C GLY A 106 -9.83 -3.87 3.24
N ARG A 107 -11.13 -4.10 3.02
CA ARG A 107 -11.62 -5.27 2.27
C ARG A 107 -11.01 -5.35 0.87
N ARG A 108 -10.97 -4.23 0.12
CA ARG A 108 -10.43 -4.19 -1.24
C ARG A 108 -8.91 -4.38 -1.28
N LEU A 109 -8.18 -3.93 -0.27
CA LEU A 109 -6.76 -4.29 -0.10
C LEU A 109 -6.60 -5.80 0.11
N GLY A 110 -7.56 -6.45 0.78
CA GLY A 110 -7.63 -7.90 0.95
C GLY A 110 -7.74 -8.68 -0.36
N LEU A 111 -8.44 -8.12 -1.36
CA LEU A 111 -8.62 -8.71 -2.69
C LEU A 111 -7.36 -8.66 -3.56
N LEU A 112 -6.38 -7.82 -3.20
CA LEU A 112 -5.15 -7.69 -3.96
C LEU A 112 -4.24 -8.90 -3.75
N ARG A 113 -3.55 -9.30 -4.82
CA ARG A 113 -2.40 -10.20 -4.72
C ARG A 113 -1.37 -9.61 -3.75
N SER A 114 -0.69 -10.45 -2.98
CA SER A 114 0.31 -10.03 -1.98
C SER A 114 1.33 -9.02 -2.54
N CYS A 115 1.88 -9.28 -3.73
CA CYS A 115 2.81 -8.39 -4.42
C CYS A 115 2.23 -7.01 -4.78
N ASP A 116 0.95 -6.94 -5.17
CA ASP A 116 0.30 -5.69 -5.54
C ASP A 116 -0.03 -4.87 -4.30
N ARG A 117 -0.48 -5.54 -3.24
CA ARG A 117 -0.72 -4.95 -1.92
C ARG A 117 0.58 -4.36 -1.35
N GLN A 118 1.69 -5.09 -1.41
CA GLN A 118 3.01 -4.61 -0.97
C GLN A 118 3.42 -3.31 -1.66
N ILE A 119 3.23 -3.23 -2.98
CA ILE A 119 3.58 -2.03 -3.76
C ILE A 119 2.73 -0.83 -3.32
N ILE A 120 1.45 -1.03 -3.01
CA ILE A 120 0.60 0.03 -2.46
C ILE A 120 1.11 0.51 -1.11
N TYR A 121 1.46 -0.40 -0.18
CA TYR A 121 2.04 -0.03 1.11
C TYR A 121 3.34 0.76 0.97
N LEU A 122 4.27 0.27 0.15
CA LEU A 122 5.55 0.94 -0.08
C LEU A 122 5.36 2.31 -0.75
N HIS A 123 4.53 2.42 -1.78
CA HIS A 123 4.41 3.66 -2.54
C HIS A 123 3.54 4.70 -1.85
N VAL A 124 2.34 4.32 -1.40
CA VAL A 124 1.32 5.26 -0.91
C VAL A 124 1.54 5.59 0.56
N PHE A 125 1.85 4.59 1.39
CA PHE A 125 1.93 4.78 2.84
C PHE A 125 3.34 5.12 3.33
N ALA A 126 4.37 4.53 2.70
CA ALA A 126 5.77 4.79 3.03
C ALA A 126 6.46 5.80 2.10
N GLY A 127 5.76 6.32 1.08
CA GLY A 127 6.30 7.34 0.18
C GLY A 127 7.52 6.88 -0.62
N VAL A 128 7.72 5.57 -0.78
CA VAL A 128 8.87 5.02 -1.51
C VAL A 128 8.71 5.30 -3.00
N ARG A 129 9.75 5.88 -3.60
CA ARG A 129 9.79 6.10 -5.06
C ARG A 129 9.70 4.79 -5.84
N GLN A 130 9.07 4.82 -7.00
CA GLN A 130 8.80 3.63 -7.83
C GLN A 130 10.07 2.89 -8.24
N ASP A 131 11.16 3.60 -8.50
CA ASP A 131 12.47 3.03 -8.82
C ASP A 131 13.10 2.32 -7.63
N ALA A 132 13.02 2.89 -6.44
CA ALA A 132 13.46 2.22 -5.21
C ALA A 132 12.59 1.00 -4.87
N ILE A 133 11.28 1.04 -5.16
CA ILE A 133 10.39 -0.13 -5.03
C ILE A 133 10.82 -1.22 -6.01
N ALA A 134 11.14 -0.86 -7.25
CA ALA A 134 11.62 -1.78 -8.27
C ALA A 134 12.90 -2.50 -7.80
N SER A 135 13.89 -1.75 -7.30
CA SER A 135 15.11 -2.31 -6.70
C SER A 135 14.82 -3.21 -5.50
N LEU A 136 13.98 -2.75 -4.56
CA LEU A 136 13.62 -3.52 -3.37
C LEU A 136 12.89 -4.83 -3.71
N MET A 137 12.07 -4.80 -4.74
CA MET A 137 11.25 -5.95 -5.16
C MET A 137 11.91 -6.85 -6.21
N GLY A 138 13.06 -6.47 -6.77
CA GLY A 138 13.71 -7.21 -7.84
C GLY A 138 12.88 -7.27 -9.13
N VAL A 139 12.17 -6.19 -9.46
CA VAL A 139 11.33 -6.09 -10.68
C VAL A 139 11.64 -4.81 -11.45
N SER A 140 11.18 -4.70 -12.70
CA SER A 140 11.35 -3.47 -13.48
C SER A 140 10.45 -2.32 -12.98
N VAL A 141 10.88 -1.06 -13.19
CA VAL A 141 10.04 0.13 -12.91
C VAL A 141 8.72 0.08 -13.68
N GLY A 142 8.73 -0.42 -14.92
CA GLY A 142 7.52 -0.66 -15.70
C GLY A 142 6.55 -1.63 -15.01
N THR A 143 7.07 -2.71 -14.41
CA THR A 143 6.27 -3.65 -13.62
C THR A 143 5.62 -2.97 -12.42
N VAL A 144 6.36 -2.12 -11.69
CA VAL A 144 5.82 -1.35 -10.56
C VAL A 144 4.67 -0.45 -11.02
N LYS A 145 4.84 0.29 -12.11
CA LYS A 145 3.78 1.15 -12.68
C LYS A 145 2.52 0.37 -13.06
N CYS A 146 2.69 -0.75 -13.77
CA CYS A 146 1.56 -1.61 -14.17
C CYS A 146 0.85 -2.24 -12.97
N ARG A 147 1.58 -2.64 -11.94
CA ARG A 147 1.00 -3.17 -10.69
C ARG A 147 0.27 -2.09 -9.90
N LEU A 148 0.85 -0.89 -9.76
CA LEU A 148 0.17 0.26 -9.15
C LEU A 148 -1.13 0.63 -9.86
N SER A 149 -1.11 0.65 -11.20
CA SER A 149 -2.31 0.94 -12.00
C SER A 149 -3.42 -0.07 -11.74
N ARG A 150 -3.10 -1.37 -11.79
CA ARG A 150 -4.05 -2.45 -11.51
C ARG A 150 -4.58 -2.39 -10.08
N ALA A 151 -3.69 -2.30 -9.09
CA ALA A 151 -4.08 -2.21 -7.69
C ALA A 151 -5.02 -1.01 -7.43
N ARG A 152 -4.77 0.15 -8.04
CA ARG A 152 -5.65 1.32 -7.92
C ARG A 152 -7.04 1.08 -8.53
N LYS A 153 -7.16 0.34 -9.65
CA LYS A 153 -8.48 0.00 -10.23
C LYS A 153 -9.28 -0.89 -9.28
N THR A 154 -8.65 -1.90 -8.71
CA THR A 154 -9.28 -2.78 -7.71
C THR A 154 -9.70 -1.99 -6.46
N LEU A 155 -8.86 -1.09 -5.95
CA LEU A 155 -9.21 -0.24 -4.80
C LEU A 155 -10.35 0.76 -5.10
N ARG A 156 -10.44 1.27 -6.33
CA ARG A 156 -11.58 2.09 -6.78
C ARG A 156 -12.87 1.29 -6.90
N GLY A 157 -12.80 -0.04 -6.90
CA GLY A 157 -13.95 -0.92 -7.11
C GLY A 157 -14.38 -0.93 -8.57
N ASP A 158 -13.47 -0.69 -9.51
CA ASP A 158 -13.80 -0.76 -10.95
C ASP A 158 -14.09 -2.20 -11.39
N ASP A 159 -13.61 -3.18 -10.64
CA ASP A 159 -13.83 -4.62 -10.84
C ASP A 159 -14.86 -5.21 -9.83
N ASP A 160 -15.55 -4.39 -9.03
CA ASP A 160 -16.49 -4.85 -8.00
C ASP A 160 -17.90 -5.10 -8.59
N PRO A 161 -18.39 -6.35 -8.66
CA PRO A 161 -19.70 -6.67 -9.23
C PRO A 161 -20.89 -6.10 -8.43
N ARG A 162 -20.67 -5.63 -7.20
CA ARG A 162 -21.70 -5.01 -6.36
C ARG A 162 -21.82 -3.50 -6.58
N ARG A 163 -20.93 -2.91 -7.39
CA ARG A 163 -20.94 -1.47 -7.65
C ARG A 163 -21.94 -1.15 -8.75
N PRO A 164 -22.92 -0.25 -8.52
CA PRO A 164 -23.80 0.19 -9.60
C PRO A 164 -22.93 0.86 -10.68
N LEU A 165 -23.09 0.41 -11.93
CA LEU A 165 -22.38 0.96 -13.09
C LEU A 165 -22.51 2.49 -13.08
N ARG A 166 -21.41 3.19 -12.77
CA ARG A 166 -21.34 4.64 -12.92
C ARG A 166 -21.61 4.93 -14.39
N LYS A 167 -22.79 5.47 -14.71
CA LYS A 167 -23.10 5.98 -16.06
C LYS A 167 -21.97 6.93 -16.45
N ARG A 168 -21.14 6.48 -17.40
CA ARG A 168 -20.01 7.22 -17.91
C ARG A 168 -20.58 8.50 -18.52
N ALA A 169 -20.32 9.65 -17.89
CA ALA A 169 -20.79 10.93 -18.41
C ALA A 169 -20.32 11.09 -19.86
N PRO A 170 -21.19 11.49 -20.80
CA PRO A 170 -20.83 11.58 -22.20
C PRO A 170 -19.68 12.58 -22.36
N ASN A 171 -18.67 12.12 -23.11
CA ASN A 171 -17.44 12.83 -23.40
C ASN A 171 -17.78 14.21 -23.97
N ARG A 172 -17.44 15.30 -23.26
CA ARG A 172 -17.52 16.67 -23.78
C ARG A 172 -16.37 16.87 -24.77
N THR A 173 -16.49 16.30 -25.95
CA THR A 173 -15.74 16.73 -27.14
C THR A 173 -16.76 17.12 -28.20
N ALA A 174 -17.36 18.29 -28.02
CA ALA A 174 -18.02 19.01 -29.09
C ALA A 174 -17.19 20.28 -29.34
N THR A 175 -16.30 20.20 -30.32
CA THR A 175 -15.75 21.38 -30.98
C THR A 175 -16.91 22.05 -31.70
N PRO A 176 -17.25 23.33 -31.43
CA PRO A 176 -18.30 23.99 -32.20
C PRO A 176 -17.80 24.26 -33.62
N ALA A 177 -18.58 23.79 -34.59
CA ALA A 177 -18.45 24.13 -36.00
C ALA A 177 -18.58 25.65 -36.19
N ARG A 178 -17.60 26.24 -36.87
CA ARG A 178 -17.55 27.66 -37.20
C ARG A 178 -18.44 27.90 -38.43
N ALA A 179 -19.63 28.47 -38.22
CA ALA A 179 -20.52 28.92 -39.29
C ALA A 179 -20.74 30.43 -39.21
N GLY A 180 -20.57 31.13 -40.34
CA GLY A 180 -21.23 32.41 -40.62
C GLY A 180 -20.42 33.69 -40.38
N ARG A 181 -19.82 34.23 -41.45
CA ARG A 181 -19.81 35.68 -41.69
C ARG A 181 -20.31 35.94 -43.11
N GLN A 182 -21.61 36.14 -43.23
CA GLN A 182 -22.15 37.04 -44.25
C GLN A 182 -21.96 38.48 -43.74
N ARG A 183 -21.42 39.35 -44.59
CA ARG A 183 -21.55 40.81 -44.44
C ARG A 183 -22.11 41.34 -45.74
N PHE A 184 -23.36 41.77 -45.70
CA PHE A 184 -23.98 42.60 -46.73
C PHE A 184 -23.74 44.08 -46.41
N GLY A 185 -23.26 44.82 -47.41
CA GLY A 185 -23.74 46.13 -47.90
C GLY A 185 -23.61 47.40 -47.05
N THR A 186 -22.90 48.40 -47.62
CA THR A 186 -23.21 49.86 -47.82
C THR A 186 -21.86 50.55 -48.03
N LYS A 187 -21.56 51.34 -49.08
CA LYS A 187 -22.33 52.22 -49.97
C LYS A 187 -21.91 52.03 -51.42
#